data_AF-A0A540WPR6-F1
#
_entry.id   AF-A0A540WPR6-F1
#
_cell.length_a   1.000
_cell.length_b   1.000
_cell.length_c   1.000
_cell.angle_alpha   90.00
_cell.angle_beta   90.00
_cell.angle_gamma   90.00
#
_symmetry.space_group_name_H-M   'P 1'
#
loop_
_entity.id
_entity.type
_entity.pdbx_description
1 polymer ?
#
loop_
_entity_poly.entity_id
_entity_poly.type
_entity_poly.pdbx_seq_one_letter_code
_entity_poly.pdbx_strand_id
1 'polypeptide(L)'
;MKQLSFSKPLLRGVLFPGVALAVLGLAPVAWGGLQSQTVFCQKNADGSGLCYGNFVGFREDATSTSSASFREDLMTGTRSFDSWSTPPGGTSPVVYTCIPNAAVSALWEQALSNRGFFRVSWDASGTCDYLRLVNSSQNTNF
;
A
#
# COMPACT_ATOMS: atom_id res chain seq x y z
N MET A 1 -8.96 80.73 46.49
CA MET A 1 -7.65 80.65 45.82
C MET A 1 -7.74 79.63 44.69
N LYS A 2 -7.05 79.92 43.58
CA LYS A 2 -7.23 79.43 42.20
C LYS A 2 -7.43 77.91 42.02
N GLN A 3 -8.48 77.55 41.28
CA GLN A 3 -8.56 76.32 40.48
C GLN A 3 -7.76 76.48 39.16
N LEU A 4 -6.97 75.46 38.84
CA LEU A 4 -6.36 75.12 37.55
C LEU A 4 -6.47 73.59 37.49
N SER A 5 -6.82 72.89 36.40
CA SER A 5 -6.47 73.12 35.01
C SER A 5 -7.38 72.30 34.07
N PHE A 6 -7.67 72.91 32.92
CA PHE A 6 -7.89 72.41 31.55
C PHE A 6 -7.49 70.95 31.24
N SER A 7 -7.92 70.24 30.18
CA SER A 7 -8.94 70.37 29.13
C SER A 7 -8.70 69.23 28.11
N LYS A 8 -9.81 68.66 27.63
CA LYS A 8 -10.06 68.06 26.28
C LYS A 8 -9.57 66.66 25.88
N PRO A 9 -10.39 65.97 25.03
CA PRO A 9 -10.25 64.57 24.64
C PRO A 9 -9.51 64.39 23.31
N LEU A 10 -8.93 63.21 23.08
CA LEU A 10 -8.43 62.79 21.76
C LEU A 10 -9.09 61.48 21.34
N LEU A 11 -9.99 61.60 20.36
CA LEU A 11 -10.28 60.58 19.36
C LEU A 11 -8.95 60.07 18.76
N ARG A 12 -8.75 58.76 18.69
CA ARG A 12 -8.03 58.10 17.58
C ARG A 12 -8.04 56.58 17.73
N GLY A 13 -8.27 55.91 16.60
CA GLY A 13 -7.80 54.54 16.40
C GLY A 13 -8.91 53.53 16.19
N VAL A 14 -9.50 53.53 14.98
CA VAL A 14 -9.94 52.28 14.36
C VAL A 14 -8.71 51.38 14.32
N LEU A 15 -8.68 50.37 15.17
CA LEU A 15 -7.75 49.25 15.10
C LEU A 15 -8.63 48.02 14.99
N PHE A 16 -8.70 47.47 13.78
CA PHE A 16 -9.02 46.07 13.58
C PHE A 16 -7.78 45.27 13.98
N PRO A 17 -7.80 44.46 15.05
CA PRO A 17 -6.84 43.39 15.21
C PRO A 17 -7.55 42.12 14.76
N GLY A 18 -7.26 41.71 13.53
CA GLY A 18 -7.52 40.34 13.12
C GLY A 18 -6.84 39.40 14.12
N VAL A 19 -7.61 38.51 14.70
CA VAL A 19 -7.08 37.27 15.27
C VAL A 19 -7.47 36.18 14.30
N ALA A 20 -6.45 35.72 13.60
CA ALA A 20 -6.51 34.68 12.59
C ALA A 20 -7.23 33.44 13.13
N LEU A 21 -8.13 32.89 12.32
CA LEU A 21 -8.59 31.51 12.44
C LEU A 21 -7.36 30.60 12.46
N ALA A 22 -7.01 30.08 13.63
CA ALA A 22 -6.10 28.95 13.73
C ALA A 22 -6.84 27.72 13.17
N VAL A 23 -6.79 27.56 11.85
CA VAL A 23 -7.03 26.26 11.23
C VAL A 23 -5.92 25.38 11.76
N LEU A 24 -6.24 24.50 12.71
CA LEU A 24 -5.45 23.32 12.99
C LEU A 24 -5.48 22.49 11.71
N GLY A 25 -4.64 22.90 10.75
CA GLY A 25 -4.30 22.10 9.61
C GLY A 25 -3.78 20.81 10.18
N LEU A 26 -4.51 19.73 9.92
CA LEU A 26 -3.93 18.40 9.97
C LEU A 26 -2.64 18.51 9.17
N ALA A 27 -1.50 18.58 9.86
CA ALA A 27 -0.24 18.41 9.17
C ALA A 27 -0.43 17.10 8.39
N PRO A 28 -0.22 17.07 7.06
CA PRO A 28 0.06 15.79 6.45
C PRO A 28 1.22 15.26 7.27
N VAL A 29 0.99 14.18 8.03
CA VAL A 29 2.09 13.42 8.58
C VAL A 29 2.98 13.14 7.39
N ALA A 30 4.11 13.81 7.33
CA ALA A 30 5.11 13.52 6.33
C ALA A 30 5.45 12.06 6.60
N TRP A 31 5.06 11.17 5.68
CA TRP A 31 5.60 9.82 5.61
C TRP A 31 7.05 9.97 5.12
N GLY A 32 7.88 10.56 5.97
CA GLY A 32 9.32 10.68 5.84
C GLY A 32 9.95 9.37 6.28
N GLY A 33 9.61 8.31 5.56
CA GLY A 33 10.17 6.98 5.69
C GLY A 33 9.87 6.31 4.37
N LEU A 34 10.91 6.06 3.59
CA LEU A 34 10.80 5.33 2.33
C LEU A 34 10.36 3.91 2.70
N GLN A 35 9.06 3.67 2.85
CA GLN A 35 8.53 2.31 2.93
C GLN A 35 8.72 1.73 1.53
N SER A 36 9.90 1.18 1.28
CA SER A 36 10.13 0.29 0.16
C SER A 36 9.20 -0.89 0.38
N GLN A 37 7.97 -0.81 -0.14
CA GLN A 37 7.02 -1.91 -0.13
C GLN A 37 7.70 -3.07 -0.87
N THR A 38 8.30 -3.98 -0.11
CA THR A 38 8.93 -5.20 -0.61
C THR A 38 7.89 -6.18 -1.14
N VAL A 39 6.62 -5.95 -0.80
CA VAL A 39 5.45 -6.68 -1.24
C VAL A 39 4.31 -5.74 -1.61
N PHE A 40 3.58 -6.07 -2.66
CA PHE A 40 2.41 -5.32 -3.09
C PHE A 40 1.47 -6.22 -3.88
N CYS A 41 0.18 -6.06 -3.65
CA CYS A 41 -0.87 -6.67 -4.45
C CYS A 41 -1.95 -5.63 -4.73
N GLN A 42 -2.42 -5.60 -5.97
CA GLN A 42 -3.53 -4.75 -6.39
C GLN A 42 -4.44 -5.52 -7.34
N LYS A 43 -5.74 -5.29 -7.18
CA LYS A 43 -6.77 -5.70 -8.13
C LYS A 43 -7.50 -4.44 -8.61
N ASN A 44 -7.51 -4.26 -9.91
CA ASN A 44 -8.23 -3.18 -10.59
C ASN A 44 -9.74 -3.47 -10.62
N ALA A 45 -10.53 -2.43 -10.88
CA ALA A 45 -11.99 -2.55 -10.95
C ALA A 45 -12.46 -3.44 -12.11
N ASP A 46 -11.65 -3.57 -13.17
CA ASP A 46 -11.91 -4.46 -14.31
C ASP A 46 -11.61 -5.95 -14.00
N GLY A 47 -11.06 -6.25 -12.82
CA GLY A 47 -10.67 -7.60 -12.41
C GLY A 47 -9.21 -7.95 -12.66
N SER A 48 -8.51 -7.19 -13.52
CA SER A 48 -7.07 -7.35 -13.74
C SER A 48 -6.29 -6.99 -12.49
N GLY A 49 -5.03 -7.43 -12.40
CA GLY A 49 -4.24 -7.11 -11.23
C GLY A 49 -2.83 -7.65 -11.30
N LEU A 50 -2.10 -7.36 -10.23
CA LEU A 50 -0.72 -7.80 -10.09
C LEU A 50 -0.36 -7.97 -8.62
N CYS A 51 0.56 -8.89 -8.39
CA CYS A 51 1.24 -9.06 -7.12
C CYS A 51 2.75 -9.15 -7.37
N TYR A 52 3.54 -8.51 -6.53
CA TYR A 52 4.99 -8.70 -6.51
C TYR A 52 5.53 -8.72 -5.10
N GLY A 53 6.68 -9.35 -4.93
CA GLY A 53 7.39 -9.41 -3.66
C GLY A 53 8.08 -10.74 -3.45
N ASN A 54 8.30 -11.10 -2.19
CA ASN A 54 8.83 -12.41 -1.81
C ASN A 54 7.99 -13.02 -0.67
N PHE A 55 8.03 -14.35 -0.52
CA PHE A 55 7.19 -15.02 0.49
C PHE A 55 7.48 -14.62 1.93
N VAL A 56 8.72 -14.20 2.22
CA VAL A 56 9.11 -13.70 3.55
C VAL A 56 8.48 -12.34 3.82
N GLY A 57 8.59 -11.39 2.90
CA GLY A 57 8.02 -10.06 3.02
C GLY A 57 6.50 -10.07 3.13
N PHE A 58 5.79 -11.01 2.49
CA PHE A 58 4.34 -11.13 2.66
C PHE A 58 4.01 -11.53 4.12
N ARG A 59 4.79 -12.45 4.70
CA ARG A 59 4.60 -12.89 6.10
C ARG A 59 5.03 -11.85 7.13
N GLU A 60 6.04 -11.04 6.80
CA GLU A 60 6.64 -10.03 7.68
C GLU A 60 6.04 -8.64 7.49
N ASP A 61 5.03 -8.48 6.62
CA ASP A 61 4.35 -7.21 6.42
C ASP A 61 3.71 -6.75 7.75
N ALA A 62 4.33 -5.75 8.36
CA ALA A 62 3.89 -5.18 9.63
C ALA A 62 2.60 -4.36 9.50
N THR A 63 2.20 -4.01 8.28
CA THR A 63 1.02 -3.17 8.00
C THR A 63 -0.21 -4.00 7.68
N SER A 64 -0.06 -5.20 7.13
CA SER A 64 -1.17 -6.08 6.78
C SER A 64 -0.82 -7.54 7.08
N THR A 65 -1.78 -8.34 7.57
CA THR A 65 -1.55 -9.79 7.58
C THR A 65 -1.69 -10.27 6.15
N SER A 66 -0.59 -10.71 5.54
CA SER A 66 -0.62 -11.15 4.15
C SER A 66 0.14 -12.46 3.93
N SER A 67 -0.24 -13.17 2.88
CA SER A 67 0.50 -14.32 2.39
C SER A 67 0.39 -14.40 0.88
N ALA A 68 1.36 -15.06 0.26
CA ALA A 68 1.32 -15.42 -1.15
C ALA A 68 1.84 -16.85 -1.31
N SER A 69 1.33 -17.56 -2.30
CA SER A 69 1.72 -18.93 -2.61
C SER A 69 1.42 -19.26 -4.08
N PHE A 70 2.35 -19.94 -4.74
CA PHE A 70 2.02 -20.72 -5.94
C PHE A 70 1.54 -22.10 -5.49
N ARG A 71 0.48 -22.60 -6.11
CA ARG A 71 -0.11 -23.90 -5.82
C ARG A 71 -0.21 -24.74 -7.07
N GLU A 72 -0.15 -26.05 -6.87
CA GLU A 72 -0.45 -27.05 -7.87
C GLU A 72 -1.20 -28.17 -7.16
N ASP A 73 -2.41 -28.47 -7.63
CA ASP A 73 -3.17 -29.61 -7.19
C ASP A 73 -2.62 -30.86 -7.89
N LEU A 74 -2.07 -31.78 -7.09
CA LEU A 74 -1.45 -33.00 -7.60
C LEU A 74 -2.45 -34.02 -8.19
N MET A 75 -3.74 -33.90 -7.89
CA MET A 75 -4.78 -34.80 -8.44
C MET A 75 -5.36 -34.26 -9.74
N THR A 76 -5.56 -32.95 -9.85
CA THR A 76 -6.18 -32.32 -11.04
C THR A 76 -5.16 -31.70 -11.99
N GLY A 77 -3.91 -31.50 -11.55
CA GLY A 77 -2.89 -30.73 -12.26
C GLY A 77 -3.20 -29.23 -12.30
N THR A 78 -4.21 -28.77 -11.55
CA THR A 78 -4.64 -27.38 -11.57
C THR A 78 -3.60 -26.50 -10.88
N ARG A 79 -3.17 -25.45 -11.56
CA ARG A 79 -2.19 -24.49 -11.09
C ARG A 79 -2.88 -23.18 -10.74
N SER A 80 -2.55 -22.59 -9.59
CA SER A 80 -3.10 -21.29 -9.18
C SER A 80 -2.09 -20.48 -8.36
N PHE A 81 -2.05 -19.17 -8.60
CA PHE A 81 -1.40 -18.26 -7.67
C PHE A 81 -2.47 -17.76 -6.72
N ASP A 82 -2.18 -17.80 -5.42
CA ASP A 82 -3.09 -17.31 -4.38
C ASP A 82 -2.33 -16.41 -3.42
N SER A 83 -2.86 -15.21 -3.23
CA SER A 83 -2.42 -14.28 -2.21
C SER A 83 -3.62 -13.72 -1.47
N TRP A 84 -3.44 -13.42 -0.19
CA TRP A 84 -4.42 -12.68 0.58
C TRP A 84 -3.73 -11.61 1.41
N SER A 85 -4.45 -10.53 1.68
CA SER A 85 -4.02 -9.47 2.58
C SER A 85 -5.22 -8.95 3.36
N THR A 86 -5.06 -8.81 4.68
CA THR A 86 -6.04 -8.13 5.54
C THR A 86 -5.45 -6.77 5.94
N PRO A 87 -5.97 -5.66 5.39
CA PRO A 87 -5.46 -4.33 5.71
C PRO A 87 -5.70 -3.99 7.19
N PRO A 88 -4.95 -3.04 7.76
CA PRO A 88 -5.10 -2.66 9.16
C PRO A 88 -6.50 -2.10 9.41
N GLY A 89 -7.18 -2.65 10.42
CA GLY A 89 -8.58 -2.34 10.74
C GLY A 89 -9.62 -3.04 9.84
N GLY A 90 -9.19 -3.82 8.86
CA GLY A 90 -10.06 -4.69 8.07
C GLY A 90 -10.43 -5.97 8.84
N THR A 91 -11.69 -6.41 8.74
CA THR A 91 -12.17 -7.66 9.35
C THR A 91 -12.18 -8.84 8.38
N SER A 92 -11.98 -8.59 7.08
CA SER A 92 -12.04 -9.62 6.03
C SER A 92 -10.80 -9.54 5.13
N PRO A 93 -10.18 -10.68 4.81
CA PRO A 93 -9.05 -10.73 3.90
C PRO A 93 -9.50 -10.44 2.46
N VAL A 94 -8.71 -9.65 1.74
CA VAL A 94 -8.81 -9.50 0.29
C VAL A 94 -8.02 -10.64 -0.34
N VAL A 95 -8.65 -11.40 -1.24
CA VAL A 95 -8.03 -12.54 -1.93
C VAL A 95 -7.72 -12.17 -3.39
N TYR A 96 -6.49 -12.43 -3.79
CA TYR A 96 -5.96 -12.30 -5.14
C TYR A 96 -5.66 -13.71 -5.66
N THR A 97 -6.30 -14.10 -6.75
CA THR A 97 -6.10 -15.41 -7.36
C THR A 97 -6.04 -15.30 -8.87
N CYS A 98 -5.19 -16.12 -9.50
CA CYS A 98 -5.18 -16.27 -10.95
C CYS A 98 -4.77 -17.69 -11.36
N ILE A 99 -5.24 -18.12 -12.54
CA ILE A 99 -4.90 -19.40 -13.16
C ILE A 99 -3.94 -19.13 -14.32
N PRO A 100 -2.76 -19.77 -14.38
CA PRO A 100 -1.78 -19.46 -15.41
C PRO A 100 -2.22 -19.96 -16.79
N ASN A 101 -1.96 -19.14 -17.81
CA ASN A 101 -2.01 -19.62 -19.20
C ASN A 101 -0.86 -20.61 -19.50
N ALA A 102 -0.85 -21.19 -20.69
CA ALA A 102 0.18 -22.16 -21.08
C ALA A 102 1.63 -21.64 -20.98
N ALA A 103 1.87 -20.37 -21.31
CA ALA A 103 3.20 -19.77 -21.26
C ALA A 103 3.68 -19.57 -19.82
N VAL A 104 2.82 -19.06 -18.94
CA VAL A 104 3.13 -18.89 -17.51
C VAL A 104 3.23 -20.24 -16.81
N SER A 105 2.40 -21.21 -17.19
CA SER A 105 2.40 -22.57 -16.66
C SER A 105 3.73 -23.29 -16.94
N ALA A 106 4.43 -22.96 -18.02
CA ALA A 106 5.77 -23.51 -18.29
C ALA A 106 6.82 -23.10 -17.23
N LEU A 107 6.59 -22.03 -16.48
CA LEU A 107 7.47 -21.55 -15.41
C LEU A 107 7.05 -22.02 -14.01
N TRP A 108 5.99 -22.85 -13.91
CA TRP A 108 5.32 -23.11 -12.63
C TRP A 108 6.16 -23.93 -11.64
N GLU A 109 6.90 -24.93 -12.13
CA GLU A 109 7.80 -25.72 -11.28
C GLU A 109 8.90 -24.84 -10.66
N GLN A 110 9.39 -23.86 -11.42
CA GLN A 110 10.33 -22.87 -10.91
C GLN A 110 9.66 -21.95 -9.88
N ALA A 111 8.40 -21.59 -10.10
CA ALA A 111 7.63 -20.74 -9.19
C ALA A 111 7.39 -21.42 -7.84
N LEU A 112 7.05 -22.71 -7.83
CA LEU A 112 6.89 -23.54 -6.64
C LEU A 112 8.19 -23.68 -5.84
N SER A 113 9.33 -23.69 -6.54
CA SER A 113 10.66 -23.79 -5.93
C SER A 113 11.29 -22.43 -5.58
N ASN A 114 10.68 -21.32 -6.03
CA ASN A 114 11.26 -19.99 -5.87
C ASN A 114 11.22 -19.55 -4.41
N ARG A 115 12.35 -19.07 -3.90
CA ARG A 115 12.46 -18.41 -2.58
C ARG A 115 12.80 -16.92 -2.68
N GLY A 116 13.05 -16.45 -3.90
CA GLY A 116 13.39 -15.06 -4.18
C GLY A 116 12.18 -14.19 -4.46
N PHE A 117 12.44 -13.05 -5.09
CA PHE A 117 11.42 -12.14 -5.55
C PHE A 117 10.63 -12.72 -6.72
N PHE A 118 9.34 -12.42 -6.79
CA PHE A 118 8.48 -12.74 -7.91
C PHE A 118 7.61 -11.53 -8.27
N ARG A 119 7.14 -11.51 -9.51
CA ARG A 119 6.04 -10.65 -9.97
C ARG A 119 5.11 -11.47 -10.83
N VAL A 120 3.83 -11.44 -10.51
CA VAL A 120 2.75 -12.08 -11.27
C VAL A 120 1.72 -11.02 -11.62
N SER A 121 1.18 -11.06 -12.83
CA SER A 121 -0.02 -10.30 -13.20
C SER A 121 -1.03 -11.17 -13.89
N TRP A 122 -2.27 -10.70 -13.89
CA TRP A 122 -3.38 -11.35 -14.53
C TRP A 122 -4.29 -10.33 -15.22
N ASP A 123 -4.96 -10.80 -16.26
CA ASP A 123 -5.94 -10.02 -17.01
C ASP A 123 -7.31 -9.99 -16.31
N ALA A 124 -8.27 -9.26 -16.90
CA ALA A 124 -9.63 -9.15 -16.40
C ALA A 124 -10.38 -10.50 -16.30
N SER A 125 -9.94 -11.53 -17.01
CA SER A 125 -10.52 -12.89 -16.94
C SER A 125 -10.00 -13.70 -15.76
N GLY A 126 -8.99 -13.20 -15.03
CA GLY A 126 -8.32 -13.93 -13.96
C GLY A 126 -7.25 -14.90 -14.47
N THR A 127 -6.81 -14.76 -15.72
CA THR A 127 -5.74 -15.56 -16.30
C THR A 127 -4.40 -14.90 -15.99
N CYS A 128 -3.46 -15.63 -15.34
CA CYS A 128 -2.11 -15.11 -15.19
C CYS A 128 -1.43 -15.08 -16.56
N ASP A 129 -1.09 -13.88 -17.02
CA ASP A 129 -0.51 -13.61 -18.33
C ASP A 129 0.99 -13.32 -18.27
N TYR A 130 1.48 -12.98 -17.08
CA TYR A 130 2.88 -12.66 -16.83
C TYR A 130 3.36 -13.25 -15.51
N LEU A 131 4.54 -13.87 -15.54
CA LEU A 131 5.26 -14.28 -14.36
C LEU A 131 6.75 -14.03 -14.55
N ARG A 132 7.34 -13.34 -13.58
CA ARG A 132 8.79 -13.15 -13.48
C ARG A 132 9.27 -13.65 -12.14
N LEU A 133 10.24 -14.56 -12.18
CA LEU A 133 10.91 -15.10 -11.01
C LEU A 133 12.33 -14.54 -10.97
N VAL A 134 12.78 -14.09 -9.81
CA VAL A 134 14.12 -13.57 -9.61
C VAL A 134 14.72 -14.23 -8.38
N ASN A 135 15.83 -14.95 -8.56
CA ASN A 135 16.53 -15.65 -7.48
C ASN A 135 17.40 -14.70 -6.63
N SER A 136 16.89 -13.51 -6.35
CA SER A 136 17.51 -12.51 -5.46
C SER A 136 16.55 -12.23 -4.31
N SER A 137 17.06 -12.18 -3.08
CA SER A 137 16.29 -11.72 -1.93
C SER A 137 16.22 -10.19 -1.95
N GLN A 138 15.12 -9.62 -2.45
CA GLN A 138 14.78 -8.22 -2.13
C GLN A 138 14.21 -8.17 -0.71
N ASN A 139 15.01 -8.57 0.28
CA ASN A 139 14.83 -8.17 1.68
C ASN A 139 15.82 -7.05 1.94
N THR A 140 15.64 -5.91 1.29
CA THR A 140 16.32 -4.68 1.69
C THR A 140 15.41 -3.95 2.68
N ASN A 141 15.41 -4.43 3.92
CA ASN A 141 15.08 -3.57 5.05
C ASN A 141 16.17 -2.49 5.09
N PHE A 142 15.81 -1.25 4.72
CA PHE A 142 16.59 -0.06 5.03
C PHE A 142 15.69 0.91 5.78
#